data_AF-A0A2J7ZNM8-F1
#
_entry.id   AF-A0A2J7ZNM8-F1
#
_cell.length_a   1.000
_cell.length_b   1.000
_cell.length_c   1.000
_cell.angle_alpha   90.00
_cell.angle_beta   90.00
_cell.angle_gamma   90.00
#
_symmetry.space_group_name_H-M   'P 1'
#
loop_
_entity.id
_entity.type
_entity.pdbx_description
1 polymer ?
#
loop_
_entity_poly.entity_id
_entity_poly.type
_entity_poly.pdbx_seq_one_letter_code
_entity_poly.pdbx_strand_id
1 'polypeptide(L)'
;MLSARSNVGSRCVGRRADARARAVIVRAEMPRWPVMFKSLTDAKVEVISPQEAKARIDSGEWVLADVRLTEQFETGHPEGAVSVPIYEDKQETEAKKFWPW
;
A
#
# COMPACT_ATOMS: atom_id res chain seq x y z
N MET A 1 -72.19 15.74 14.05
CA MET A 1 -71.59 15.13 15.25
C MET A 1 -70.09 15.12 15.07
N LEU A 2 -69.42 15.91 15.90
CA LEU A 2 -67.97 16.08 15.94
C LEU A 2 -67.26 14.81 16.45
N SER A 3 -66.11 14.52 15.81
CA SER A 3 -64.82 14.16 16.43
C SER A 3 -64.84 13.46 17.80
N ALA A 4 -64.26 12.25 17.88
CA ALA A 4 -63.41 11.90 19.01
C ALA A 4 -62.37 10.83 18.64
N ARG A 5 -61.11 11.24 18.81
CA ARG A 5 -59.85 10.51 18.69
C ARG A 5 -59.83 9.20 19.49
N SER A 6 -59.21 8.17 18.93
CA SER A 6 -58.75 6.99 19.67
C SER A 6 -57.23 6.99 19.76
N ASN A 7 -56.82 7.43 20.94
CA ASN A 7 -55.64 7.12 21.76
C ASN A 7 -54.34 6.59 21.13
N VAL A 8 -53.29 7.34 21.49
CA VAL A 8 -51.87 7.05 21.42
C VAL A 8 -51.52 5.82 22.24
N GLY A 9 -50.78 4.88 21.64
CA GLY A 9 -50.15 3.75 22.31
C GLY A 9 -48.73 3.54 21.77
N SER A 10 -47.75 4.01 22.54
CA SER A 10 -46.31 3.94 22.30
C SER A 10 -45.72 2.53 22.19
N ARG A 11 -44.48 2.49 21.66
CA ARG A 11 -43.51 1.37 21.51
C ARG A 11 -43.66 0.68 20.15
N CYS A 12 -42.69 0.78 19.25
CA CYS A 12 -41.38 0.17 19.45
C CYS A 12 -40.19 1.08 19.14
N VAL A 13 -39.27 1.02 20.10
CA VAL A 13 -37.89 1.44 20.08
C VAL A 13 -37.13 0.80 18.91
N GLY A 14 -36.36 1.62 18.20
CA GLY A 14 -35.03 1.26 17.70
C GLY A 14 -34.94 0.25 16.56
N ARG A 15 -34.71 0.77 15.36
CA ARG A 15 -33.68 0.19 14.48
C ARG A 15 -32.88 1.34 13.89
N ARG A 16 -31.84 1.75 14.62
CA ARG A 16 -30.79 2.60 14.08
C ARG A 16 -30.21 1.87 12.87
N ALA A 17 -30.42 2.45 11.70
CA ALA A 17 -29.54 2.24 10.57
C ALA A 17 -28.16 2.71 11.03
N ASP A 18 -27.23 1.79 11.25
CA ASP A 18 -25.79 2.02 11.37
C ASP A 18 -25.08 0.66 11.39
N ALA A 19 -25.29 -0.15 10.35
CA ALA A 19 -24.34 -1.19 10.02
C ALA A 19 -23.12 -0.50 9.38
N ARG A 20 -22.30 0.18 10.20
CA ARG A 20 -20.93 0.49 9.79
C ARG A 20 -20.25 -0.85 9.65
N ALA A 21 -20.23 -1.37 8.43
CA ALA A 21 -19.34 -2.44 8.03
C ALA A 21 -17.94 -1.99 8.46
N ARG A 22 -17.44 -2.60 9.54
CA ARG A 22 -16.04 -2.45 9.91
C ARG A 22 -15.29 -3.04 8.73
N ALA A 23 -14.61 -2.19 7.96
CA ALA A 23 -13.60 -2.65 7.03
C ALA A 23 -12.60 -3.45 7.86
N VAL A 24 -12.70 -4.77 7.79
CA VAL A 24 -11.65 -5.65 8.29
C VAL A 24 -10.52 -5.39 7.32
N ILE A 25 -9.55 -4.57 7.74
CA ILE A 25 -8.25 -4.55 7.10
C ILE A 25 -7.68 -5.94 7.37
N VAL A 26 -7.92 -6.85 6.43
CA VAL A 26 -7.16 -8.10 6.36
C VAL A 26 -5.75 -7.63 6.05
N ARG A 27 -4.91 -7.54 7.09
CA ARG A 27 -3.46 -7.56 6.89
C ARG A 27 -3.21 -8.89 6.22
N ALA A 28 -3.12 -8.88 4.89
CA ALA A 28 -2.61 -10.03 4.17
C ALA A 28 -1.23 -10.30 4.77
N GLU A 29 -1.11 -11.39 5.52
CA GLU A 29 0.20 -11.87 5.93
C GLU A 29 0.99 -12.08 4.65
N MET A 30 2.06 -11.30 4.49
CA MET A 30 2.93 -11.42 3.33
C MET A 30 3.37 -12.88 3.25
N PRO A 31 3.09 -13.57 2.13
CA PRO A 31 3.40 -14.98 2.04
C PRO A 31 4.91 -15.17 2.18
N ARG A 32 5.31 -16.30 2.77
CA ARG A 32 6.73 -16.61 3.00
C ARG A 32 7.51 -16.49 1.70
N TRP A 33 8.77 -16.06 1.78
CA TRP A 33 9.63 -15.85 0.63
C TRP A 33 9.61 -16.99 -0.42
N PRO A 34 9.64 -18.29 -0.07
CA PRO A 34 9.58 -19.36 -1.07
C PRO A 34 8.33 -19.34 -1.96
N VAL A 35 7.19 -18.90 -1.40
CA VAL A 35 5.93 -18.77 -2.13
C VAL A 35 5.98 -17.56 -3.07
N MET A 36 6.46 -16.41 -2.57
CA MET A 36 6.65 -15.21 -3.40
C MET A 36 7.62 -15.46 -4.55
N PHE A 37 8.77 -16.07 -4.26
CA PHE A 37 9.78 -16.41 -5.25
C PHE A 37 9.22 -17.34 -6.33
N LYS A 38 8.43 -18.33 -5.94
CA LYS A 38 7.70 -19.18 -6.90
C LYS A 38 6.75 -18.37 -7.76
N SER A 39 5.94 -17.47 -7.17
CA SER A 39 5.03 -16.63 -7.94
C SER A 39 5.75 -15.71 -8.92
N LEU A 40 6.91 -15.15 -8.55
CA LEU A 40 7.73 -14.30 -9.42
C LEU A 40 8.32 -15.10 -10.59
N THR A 41 8.85 -16.28 -10.30
CA THR A 41 9.40 -17.17 -11.34
C THR A 41 8.32 -17.72 -12.27
N ASP A 42 7.15 -18.08 -11.75
CA ASP A 42 5.97 -18.46 -12.55
C ASP A 42 5.49 -17.29 -13.42
N ALA A 43 5.59 -16.05 -12.93
CA ALA A 43 5.35 -14.82 -13.69
C ALA A 43 6.49 -14.48 -14.68
N LYS A 44 7.49 -15.37 -14.82
CA LYS A 44 8.64 -15.23 -15.71
C LYS A 44 9.52 -14.02 -15.41
N VAL A 45 9.57 -13.59 -14.15
CA VAL A 45 10.58 -12.63 -13.69
C VAL A 45 11.93 -13.32 -13.71
N GLU A 46 12.88 -12.72 -14.43
CA GLU A 46 14.24 -13.23 -14.50
C GLU A 46 14.92 -13.12 -13.14
N VAL A 47 15.48 -14.23 -12.68
CA VAL A 47 16.25 -14.30 -11.44
C VAL A 47 17.71 -14.44 -11.83
N ILE A 48 18.51 -13.46 -11.42
CA ILE A 48 19.93 -13.40 -11.75
C ILE A 48 20.80 -13.48 -10.51
N SER A 49 22.06 -13.90 -10.68
CA SER A 49 23.03 -13.86 -9.60
C SER A 49 23.54 -12.43 -9.34
N PRO A 50 24.01 -12.11 -8.12
CA PRO A 50 24.61 -10.81 -7.83
C PRO A 50 25.81 -10.46 -8.72
N GLN A 51 26.60 -11.47 -9.12
CA GLN A 51 27.77 -11.29 -9.97
C GLN A 51 27.38 -10.88 -11.39
N GLU A 52 26.37 -11.53 -11.96
CA GLU A 52 25.83 -11.17 -13.28
C GLU A 52 25.17 -9.79 -13.23
N ALA A 53 24.41 -9.49 -12.16
CA ALA A 53 23.80 -8.19 -11.95
C ALA A 53 24.87 -7.08 -12.01
N LYS A 54 25.97 -7.27 -11.27
CA LYS A 54 27.07 -6.31 -11.24
C LYS A 54 27.67 -6.10 -12.62
N ALA A 55 27.94 -7.16 -13.36
CA ALA A 55 28.51 -7.06 -14.70
C ALA A 55 27.61 -6.27 -15.66
N ARG A 56 26.29 -6.47 -15.59
CA ARG A 56 25.30 -5.74 -16.41
C ARG A 56 25.20 -4.26 -16.02
N ILE A 57 25.22 -3.96 -14.72
CA ILE A 57 25.22 -2.58 -14.21
C ILE A 57 26.51 -1.87 -14.63
N ASP A 58 27.68 -2.49 -14.43
CA ASP A 58 28.98 -1.92 -14.79
C ASP A 58 29.08 -1.66 -16.31
N SER A 59 28.43 -2.48 -17.14
CA SER A 59 28.38 -2.29 -18.58
C SER A 59 27.49 -1.12 -19.02
N GLY A 60 26.69 -0.55 -18.11
CA GLY A 60 25.70 0.48 -18.40
C GLY A 60 24.43 -0.04 -19.08
N GLU A 61 24.28 -1.37 -19.24
CA GLU A 61 23.08 -1.98 -19.81
C GLU A 61 21.89 -1.80 -18.86
N TRP A 62 22.12 -1.96 -17.55
CA TRP A 62 21.06 -2.03 -16.54
C TRP A 62 21.23 -0.94 -15.47
N VAL A 63 20.09 -0.52 -14.91
CA VAL A 63 20.03 0.36 -13.73
C VAL A 63 19.55 -0.46 -12.54
N LEU A 64 20.25 -0.38 -11.42
CA LEU A 64 19.84 -1.03 -10.18
C LEU A 64 18.83 -0.17 -9.43
N ALA A 65 17.59 -0.64 -9.29
CA ALA A 65 16.56 0.03 -8.48
C ALA A 65 16.43 -0.67 -7.12
N ASP A 66 16.62 0.09 -6.03
CA ASP A 66 16.39 -0.38 -4.67
C ASP A 66 14.98 0.01 -4.21
N VAL A 67 14.13 -0.99 -4.00
CA VAL A 67 12.71 -0.80 -3.64
C VAL A 67 12.44 -0.86 -2.13
N ARG A 68 13.50 -0.91 -1.31
CA ARG A 68 13.40 -0.91 0.15
C ARG A 68 12.96 0.46 0.67
N LEU A 69 12.82 0.55 1.99
CA LEU A 69 12.60 1.83 2.67
C LEU A 69 13.80 2.77 2.47
N THR A 70 13.54 4.07 2.41
CA THR A 70 14.55 5.11 2.22
C THR A 70 15.62 5.04 3.31
N GLU A 71 15.23 4.83 4.56
CA GLU A 71 16.16 4.71 5.69
C GLU A 71 17.18 3.56 5.52
N GLN A 72 16.75 2.45 4.92
CA GLN A 72 17.64 1.30 4.67
C GLN A 72 18.61 1.59 3.53
N PHE A 73 18.16 2.34 2.52
CA PHE A 73 18.99 2.78 1.42
C PHE A 73 20.07 3.75 1.93
N GLU A 74 19.69 4.74 2.75
CA GLU A 74 20.61 5.73 3.33
C GLU A 74 21.67 5.10 4.25
N THR A 75 21.30 4.04 4.98
CA THR A 75 22.25 3.30 5.83
C THR A 75 23.33 2.60 5.01
N GLY A 76 22.99 2.16 3.80
CA GLY A 76 23.94 1.51 2.90
C GLY A 76 23.25 0.86 1.69
N HIS A 77 23.78 1.17 0.51
CA HIS A 77 23.31 0.64 -0.76
C HIS A 77 24.49 0.40 -1.72
N PRO A 78 24.35 -0.47 -2.72
CA PRO A 78 25.33 -0.62 -3.78
C PRO A 78 25.53 0.68 -4.56
N GLU A 79 26.76 0.98 -4.95
CA GLU A 79 27.09 2.17 -5.76
C GLU A 79 26.30 2.17 -7.08
N GLY A 80 25.77 3.33 -7.46
CA GLY A 80 24.95 3.49 -8.67
C GLY A 80 23.50 3.00 -8.55
N ALA A 81 23.08 2.50 -7.38
CA ALA A 81 21.68 2.16 -7.15
C ALA A 81 20.78 3.41 -7.05
N VAL A 82 19.56 3.31 -7.57
CA VAL A 82 18.52 4.35 -7.51
C VAL A 82 17.47 3.92 -6.49
N SER A 83 17.19 4.78 -5.51
CA SER A 83 16.14 4.52 -4.51
C SER A 83 14.75 4.74 -5.10
N VAL A 84 13.89 3.71 -5.03
CA VAL A 84 12.49 3.71 -5.48
C VAL A 84 11.61 3.04 -4.42
N PRO A 85 11.39 3.68 -3.25
CA PRO A 85 10.65 3.07 -2.15
C PRO A 85 9.19 2.84 -2.54
N ILE A 86 8.75 1.57 -2.50
CA ILE A 86 7.37 1.18 -2.87
C ILE A 86 6.44 1.03 -1.65
N TYR A 87 7.01 1.05 -0.45
CA TYR A 87 6.28 0.87 0.82
C TYR A 87 6.12 2.18 1.61
N GLU A 88 6.55 3.30 1.03
CA GLU A 88 6.34 4.62 1.60
C GLU A 88 5.10 5.24 0.95
N ASP A 89 4.12 5.62 1.78
CA ASP A 89 3.06 6.52 1.33
C ASP A 89 3.73 7.83 0.95
N LYS A 90 3.84 8.11 -0.36
CA LYS A 90 4.13 9.46 -0.84
C LYS A 90 2.93 10.33 -0.47
N GLN A 91 2.92 10.83 0.76
CA GLN A 91 2.18 12.04 1.07
C GLN A 91 2.72 13.08 0.10
N GLU A 92 1.90 13.51 -0.86
CA GLU A 92 2.24 14.55 -1.82
C GLU A 92 2.78 15.76 -1.06
N THR A 93 4.10 15.90 -0.99
CA THR A 93 4.76 17.10 -0.50
C THR A 93 4.81 18.16 -1.60
N GLU A 94 3.70 18.35 -2.32
CA GLU A 94 3.50 19.48 -3.25
C GLU A 94 2.18 20.25 -3.00
N ALA A 95 1.45 20.01 -1.91
CA ALA A 95 0.27 20.83 -1.56
C ALA A 95 0.55 22.01 -0.59
N LYS A 96 1.82 22.34 -0.30
CA LYS A 96 2.18 23.43 0.64
C LYS A 96 3.24 24.41 0.16
N LYS A 97 3.45 24.53 -1.15
CA LYS A 97 4.27 25.60 -1.69
C LYS A 97 3.53 26.23 -2.85
N PHE A 98 3.07 27.47 -2.63
CA PHE A 98 2.57 28.41 -3.63
C PHE A 98 1.04 28.47 -3.84
N TRP A 99 0.35 29.06 -2.86
CA TRP A 99 -0.74 29.99 -3.19
C TRP A 99 -0.43 31.34 -2.54
N PRO A 100 0.12 32.31 -3.28
CA PRO A 100 0.09 33.70 -2.85
C PRO A 100 -1.31 34.28 -3.12
N TRP A 101 -1.75 35.15 -2.21
CA TRP A 101 -3.01 35.92 -2.15
C TRP A 101 -4.20 35.20 -1.51
#